data_AF-A0A1Q3GRS4-F1
#
_entry.id   AF-A0A1Q3GRS4-F1
#
_cell.length_a   1.000
_cell.length_b   1.000
_cell.length_c   1.000
_cell.angle_alpha   90.00
_cell.angle_beta   90.00
_cell.angle_gamma   90.00
#
_symmetry.space_group_name_H-M   'P 1'
#
loop_
_entity.id
_entity.type
_entity.pdbx_description
1 polymer ?
#
loop_
_entity_poly.entity_id
_entity_poly.type
_entity_poly.pdbx_seq_one_letter_code
_entity_poly.pdbx_strand_id
1 'polypeptide(L)' 'MKGIRIPIFVTTLYLFIYTLTPHLNISHKVTITMFLFSPFLMAWMVLSILIKGEPSTKKFSDGHWYEDVDKVYSKDA' A
#
# COMPACT_ATOMS: atom_id res chain seq x y z
N MET A 1 -4.74 -0.17 12.18
CA MET A 1 -4.51 -0.74 10.81
C MET A 1 -5.74 -1.32 10.07
N LYS A 2 -6.85 -1.73 10.71
CA LYS A 2 -7.91 -2.50 10.01
C LYS A 2 -8.58 -1.74 8.85
N GLY A 3 -8.73 -0.42 8.95
CA GLY A 3 -9.37 0.42 7.92
C GLY A 3 -8.54 0.71 6.66
N ILE A 4 -7.21 0.51 6.73
CA ILE A 4 -6.29 0.82 5.61
C ILE A 4 -5.88 -0.41 4.80
N ARG A 5 -6.13 -1.62 5.33
CA ARG A 5 -5.78 -2.89 4.65
C ARG A 5 -6.50 -3.07 3.32
N ILE A 6 -7.77 -2.67 3.24
CA ILE A 6 -8.57 -2.79 2.01
C ILE A 6 -7.98 -1.93 0.88
N PRO A 7 -7.77 -0.61 1.08
CA PRO A 7 -7.12 0.23 0.06
C PRO A 7 -5.78 -0.32 -0.40
N ILE A 8 -4.93 -0.79 0.53
CA ILE A 8 -3.62 -1.36 0.21
C ILE A 8 -3.79 -2.64 -0.62
N PHE A 9 -4.61 -3.59 -0.16
CA PHE A 9 -4.77 -4.88 -0.83
C PHE A 9 -5.35 -4.73 -2.24
N VAL A 10 -6.41 -3.93 -2.39
CA VAL A 10 -7.05 -3.68 -3.70
C VAL A 10 -6.07 -3.02 -4.66
N THR A 11 -5.32 -2.02 -4.19
CA THR A 11 -4.36 -1.29 -5.03
C THR A 11 -3.19 -2.16 -5.46
N THR A 12 -2.63 -2.94 -4.53
CA THR A 12 -1.56 -3.88 -4.81
C THR A 12 -2.00 -4.99 -5.77
N LEU A 13 -3.17 -5.59 -5.55
CA LEU A 13 -3.70 -6.63 -6.43
C LEU A 13 -3.94 -6.10 -7.84
N TYR A 14 -4.48 -4.88 -7.95
CA TYR A 14 -4.67 -4.21 -9.24
C TYR A 14 -3.34 -4.00 -9.98
N LEU A 15 -2.33 -3.47 -9.28
CA LEU A 15 -0.98 -3.27 -9.82
C LEU A 15 -0.34 -4.59 -10.26
N PHE A 16 -0.51 -5.65 -9.46
CA PHE A 16 -0.04 -6.99 -9.80
C PHE A 16 -0.69 -7.52 -11.09
N ILE A 17 -2.00 -7.33 -11.26
CA ILE A 17 -2.67 -7.71 -12.51
C ILE A 17 -2.15 -6.86 -13.67
N TYR A 18 -1.98 -5.55 -13.48
CA TYR A 18 -1.44 -4.64 -14.49
C TYR A 18 -0.05 -5.08 -14.97
N THR A 19 0.86 -5.43 -14.05
CA THR A 19 2.22 -5.87 -14.40
C THR A 19 2.26 -7.22 -15.11
N LEU A 20 1.24 -8.07 -14.93
CA LEU A 20 1.09 -9.31 -15.69
C LEU A 20 0.56 -9.10 -17.11
N THR A 21 -0.10 -7.97 -17.40
CA THR A 21 -0.72 -7.76 -18.73
C THR A 21 0.23 -7.90 -19.92
N PRO A 22 1.50 -7.46 -19.89
CA PRO A 22 2.43 -7.66 -21.01
C PRO A 22 2.79 -9.13 -21.25
N HIS A 23 2.66 -9.98 -20.24
CA HIS A 23 3.01 -11.41 -20.30
C HIS A 23 1.83 -12.31 -20.69
N LEU A 24 0.59 -11.81 -20.55
CA LEU A 24 -0.64 -12.58 -20.77
C LEU A 24 -1.30 -12.32 -22.12
N ASN A 25 -0.59 -11.68 -23.06
CA ASN A 25 -1.10 -11.30 -24.38
C ASN A 25 -2.44 -10.52 -24.30
N ILE A 26 -2.58 -9.68 -23.27
CA ILE A 26 -3.75 -8.83 -23.05
C ILE A 26 -3.75 -7.70 -24.10
N SER A 27 -4.93 -7.33 -24.58
CA SER A 27 -5.06 -6.24 -25.56
C SER A 27 -4.45 -4.93 -25.04
N HIS A 28 -3.70 -4.23 -25.90
CA HIS A 28 -3.15 -2.91 -25.60
C HIS A 28 -4.19 -1.91 -25.10
N LYS A 29 -5.44 -1.99 -25.59
CA LYS A 29 -6.53 -1.13 -25.12
C LYS A 29 -6.80 -1.33 -23.63
N VAL A 30 -6.77 -2.57 -23.16
CA VAL A 30 -6.98 -2.92 -21.75
C VAL A 30 -5.79 -2.45 -20.92
N THR A 31 -4.55 -2.73 -21.35
CA THR A 31 -3.34 -2.27 -20.65
C THR A 31 -3.27 -0.75 -20.52
N ILE A 32 -3.60 0.00 -21.57
CA ILE A 32 -3.63 1.47 -21.55
C ILE A 32 -4.73 1.96 -20.61
N THR A 33 -5.92 1.35 -20.65
CA THR A 33 -7.02 1.68 -19.74
C THR A 33 -6.59 1.46 -18.28
N MET A 34 -5.89 0.36 -17.99
CA MET A 34 -5.39 0.09 -16.65
C MET A 34 -4.33 1.12 -16.22
N PHE A 35 -3.40 1.46 -17.10
CA PHE A 35 -2.41 2.49 -16.84
C PHE A 35 -3.06 3.84 -16.50
N LEU A 36 -4.04 4.28 -17.29
CA LEU A 36 -4.74 5.55 -17.07
C LEU A 36 -5.58 5.55 -15.79
N PHE A 37 -6.07 4.39 -15.36
CA PHE A 37 -6.85 4.27 -14.12
C PHE A 37 -5.97 4.17 -12.86
N SER A 38 -4.72 3.71 -12.99
CA SER A 38 -3.77 3.56 -11.87
C SER A 38 -3.58 4.81 -10.98
N PRO A 39 -3.46 6.06 -11.48
CA PRO A 39 -3.32 7.23 -10.60
C PRO A 39 -4.55 7.46 -9.71
N PHE A 40 -5.75 7.15 -10.19
CA PHE A 40 -6.98 7.30 -9.40
C PHE A 40 -7.00 6.30 -8.24
N LEU A 41 -6.61 5.06 -8.50
CA LEU A 41 -6.52 4.02 -7.48
C LEU A 41 -5.46 4.35 -6.43
N MET A 42 -4.29 4.84 -6.86
CA MET A 42 -3.22 5.32 -5.98
C MET A 42 -3.68 6.50 -5.12
N ALA A 43 -4.32 7.50 -5.71
CA ALA A 43 -4.86 8.65 -4.97
C ALA A 43 -5.89 8.21 -3.93
N TRP A 44 -6.81 7.31 -4.30
CA TRP A 44 -7.79 6.74 -3.38
C TRP A 44 -7.14 5.99 -2.22
N MET A 45 -6.09 5.20 -2.47
CA MET A 45 -5.34 4.51 -1.43
C MET A 45 -4.70 5.48 -0.46
N VAL A 46 -3.97 6.48 -0.98
CA VAL A 46 -3.30 7.50 -0.16
C VAL A 46 -4.31 8.25 0.70
N LEU A 47 -5.40 8.74 0.11
CA LEU A 47 -6.46 9.43 0.84
C LEU A 47 -7.09 8.53 1.91
N SER A 48 -7.33 7.25 1.59
CA SER A 48 -7.88 6.31 2.57
C SER A 48 -6.94 6.09 3.75
N ILE A 49 -5.62 6.05 3.52
CA ILE A 49 -4.62 5.95 4.57
C ILE A 49 -4.58 7.22 5.42
N LEU A 50 -4.61 8.40 4.79
CA LEU A 50 -4.58 9.67 5.52
C LEU A 50 -5.85 9.88 6.37
N ILE A 51 -7.02 9.46 5.88
CA ILE A 51 -8.30 9.67 6.57
C ILE A 51 -8.56 8.58 7.62
N LYS A 52 -8.21 7.32 7.35
CA LYS A 52 -8.57 6.16 8.18
C LYS A 52 -7.39 5.54 8.93
N GLY A 53 -6.18 6.06 8.71
CA GLY A 53 -4.97 5.61 9.39
C GLY A 53 -4.96 6.08 10.83
N GLU A 54 -4.83 5.14 11.75
CA GLU A 54 -4.50 5.48 13.15
C GLU A 54 -3.01 5.80 13.21
N PRO A 55 -2.60 6.98 13.70
CA PRO A 55 -1.20 7.31 13.86
C PRO A 55 -0.56 6.42 14.93
N SER A 56 0.73 6.10 14.75
CA SER A 56 1.47 5.33 15.72
C SER A 56 1.56 6.05 17.06
N THR A 57 1.24 5.35 18.14
CA THR A 57 1.50 5.82 19.51
C THR A 57 2.94 5.53 19.95
N LYS A 58 3.67 4.70 19.20
CA LYS A 58 5.05 4.30 19.48
C LYS A 58 6.01 5.30 18.86
N LYS A 59 7.05 5.69 19.60
CA LYS A 59 8.10 6.57 19.09
C LYS A 59 9.30 5.76 18.62
N PHE A 60 9.95 6.24 17.56
CA PHE A 60 11.25 5.75 17.14
C PHE A 60 12.31 5.87 18.24
N SER A 61 12.24 6.93 19.07
CA SER A 61 13.14 7.13 20.23
C SER A 61 13.08 6.00 21.26
N ASP A 62 11.96 5.28 21.30
CA ASP A 62 11.73 4.22 22.27
C ASP A 62 12.14 2.83 21.69
N GLY A 63 12.88 2.83 20.58
CA GLY A 63 13.35 1.62 19.92
C GLY A 63 12.28 0.90 19.10
N HIS A 64 11.11 1.51 18.90
CA HIS A 64 10.03 0.96 18.08
C HIS A 64 10.11 1.48 16.65
N TRP A 65 10.58 0.63 15.74
CA TRP A 65 10.76 0.97 14.32
C TRP A 65 9.59 0.53 13.43
N TYR A 66 8.94 -0.55 13.82
CA TYR A 66 7.95 -1.26 13.03
C TYR A 66 6.74 -1.56 13.90
N GLU A 67 5.53 -1.28 13.39
CA GLU A 67 4.30 -1.52 14.13
C GLU A 67 3.76 -2.95 14.02
N ASP A 68 4.23 -3.69 13.01
CA ASP A 68 3.80 -5.04 12.66
C ASP A 68 4.58 -6.14 13.39
N VAL A 69 5.59 -5.76 14.17
CA VAL A 69 6.40 -6.68 14.97
C VAL A 69 6.42 -6.24 16.43
N ASP A 70 6.38 -7.21 17.34
CA ASP A 70 6.53 -6.97 18.77
C ASP A 70 8.01 -7.04 19.17
N LYS A 71 8.82 -6.17 18.58
CA LYS A 71 10.26 -6.11 18.82
C LYS A 71 10.74 -4.68 19.04
N VAL A 72 11.50 -4.50 20.12
CA VAL A 72 12.20 -3.25 20.45
C VAL A 72 13.66 -3.42 20.02
N TYR A 73 14.13 -2.54 19.13
CA TYR A 73 15.42 -2.73 18.46
C TYR A 73 16.60 -1.97 19.10
N SER A 74 16.39 -1.20 20.18
CA SER A 74 17.45 -0.80 21.11
C SER A 74 16.90 0.14 22.20
N LYS A 75 17.35 -0.07 23.44
CA LYS A 75 17.59 1.01 24.42
C LYS A 75 19.08 1.15 24.80
N ASP A 76 19.94 0.24 24.31
CA ASP A 76 21.35 0.07 24.74
C ASP A 76 22.29 -0.19 23.52
N ALA A 77 22.44 0.80 22.64
CA ALA A 77 23.54 0.84 21.65
C ALA A 77 24.20 2.22 21.68
#